data_AF-A0A6J4KGI9-F1
#
_entry.id   AF-A0A6J4KGI9-F1
#
_cell.length_a   1.000
_cell.length_b   1.000
_cell.length_c   1.000
_cell.angle_alpha   90.00
_cell.angle_beta   90.00
_cell.angle_gamma   90.00
#
_symmetry.space_group_name_H-M   'P 1'
#
loop_
_entity.id
_entity.type
_entity.pdbx_description
1 polymer ?
#
loop_
_entity_poly.entity_id
_entity_poly.type
_entity_poly.pdbx_seq_one_letter_code
_entity_poly.pdbx_strand_id
1 'polypeptide(L)' 'MVVRHSESAGIKKQMSPHRIRHSAITAALDATDGDVRKVQKLSRHRNLNTLMIYDDNRGRDQQDVTQLLDGMF' A
#
# COMPACT_ATOMS: atom_id res chain seq x y z
N MET A 1 -15.76 -5.84 16.85
CA MET A 1 -16.51 -5.57 15.60
C MET A 1 -15.71 -5.96 14.36
N VAL A 2 -14.56 -5.33 14.08
CA VAL A 2 -13.73 -5.65 12.89
C VAL A 2 -13.42 -7.13 12.74
N VAL A 3 -12.88 -7.78 13.79
CA VAL A 3 -12.53 -9.21 13.78
C VAL A 3 -13.73 -10.08 13.37
N ARG A 4 -14.88 -9.93 14.03
CA ARG A 4 -16.10 -10.69 13.72
C ARG A 4 -16.56 -10.56 12.27
N HIS A 5 -16.54 -9.33 11.71
CA HIS A 5 -16.90 -9.12 10.31
C HIS A 5 -15.88 -9.71 9.35
N SER A 6 -14.59 -9.62 9.68
CA SER A 6 -13.52 -10.24 8.89
C SER A 6 -13.62 -11.76 8.88
N GLU A 7 -13.88 -12.40 10.02
CA GLU A 7 -14.12 -13.84 10.13
C GLU A 7 -15.35 -14.27 9.31
N SER A 8 -16.45 -13.51 9.42
CA SER A 8 -17.68 -13.76 8.65
C SER A 8 -17.45 -13.62 7.14
N ALA A 9 -16.51 -12.77 6.71
CA ALA A 9 -16.10 -12.60 5.33
C ALA A 9 -15.03 -13.63 4.88
N GLY A 10 -14.67 -14.61 5.72
CA GLY A 10 -13.66 -15.63 5.40
C GLY A 10 -12.20 -15.14 5.48
N ILE A 11 -11.95 -13.95 6.02
CA ILE A 11 -10.61 -13.40 6.19
C ILE A 11 -9.95 -14.08 7.41
N LYS A 12 -9.05 -15.03 7.14
CA LYS A 12 -8.31 -15.77 8.17
C LYS A 12 -7.23 -14.96 8.89
N LYS A 13 -6.76 -13.87 8.26
CA LYS A 13 -5.77 -12.97 8.84
C LYS A 13 -6.41 -12.19 10.00
N GLN A 14 -5.70 -12.06 11.12
CA GLN A 14 -6.19 -11.22 12.21
C GLN A 14 -6.33 -9.77 11.77
N MET A 15 -7.53 -9.21 11.81
CA MET A 15 -7.78 -7.85 11.32
C MET A 15 -7.95 -6.86 12.47
N SER A 16 -7.51 -5.62 12.21
CA SER A 16 -7.67 -4.50 13.11
C SER A 16 -8.01 -3.23 12.30
N PRO A 17 -8.57 -2.19 12.94
CA PRO A 17 -8.81 -0.91 12.26
C PRO A 17 -7.54 -0.35 11.59
N HIS A 18 -6.37 -0.54 12.22
CA HIS A 18 -5.10 -0.10 11.66
C HIS A 18 -4.72 -0.88 10.39
N ARG A 19 -4.99 -2.20 10.34
CA ARG A 19 -4.78 -3.01 9.13
C ARG A 19 -5.70 -2.62 7.98
N ILE A 20 -6.98 -2.33 8.28
CA ILE A 20 -7.91 -1.79 7.28
C ILE A 20 -7.39 -0.46 6.74
N ARG A 21 -6.89 0.42 7.62
CA ARG A 21 -6.28 1.69 7.20
C ARG A 21 -5.07 1.50 6.29
N HIS A 22 -4.18 0.55 6.57
CA HIS A 22 -3.08 0.22 5.66
C HIS A 22 -3.61 -0.19 4.28
N SER A 23 -4.56 -1.13 4.24
CA SER A 23 -5.17 -1.58 2.98
C SER A 23 -5.85 -0.44 2.22
N ALA A 24 -6.52 0.48 2.92
CA ALA A 24 -7.16 1.64 2.29
C ALA A 24 -6.14 2.61 1.67
N ILE A 25 -4.97 2.79 2.30
CA ILE A 25 -3.90 3.63 1.75
C ILE A 25 -3.31 3.02 0.49
N THR A 26 -2.97 1.73 0.52
CA THR A 26 -2.46 1.00 -0.66
C THR A 26 -3.48 1.04 -1.79
N ALA A 27 -4.75 0.72 -1.53
CA ALA A 27 -5.81 0.76 -2.54
C ALA A 27 -6.03 2.17 -3.12
N ALA A 28 -5.86 3.22 -2.32
CA ALA A 28 -5.94 4.58 -2.81
C ALA A 28 -4.77 4.93 -3.72
N LEU A 29 -3.54 4.52 -3.37
CA LEU A 29 -2.38 4.68 -4.27
C LEU A 29 -2.63 3.93 -5.58
N ASP A 30 -3.17 2.71 -5.52
CA ASP A 30 -3.51 1.88 -6.70
C ASP A 30 -4.46 2.62 -7.63
N ALA A 31 -5.56 3.14 -7.07
CA ALA A 31 -6.57 3.87 -7.81
C ALA A 31 -6.10 5.22 -8.37
N THR A 32 -5.04 5.80 -7.81
CA THR A 32 -4.50 7.11 -8.23
C THR A 32 -3.17 7.02 -8.97
N ASP A 33 -2.76 5.83 -9.38
CA ASP A 33 -1.46 5.59 -10.03
C ASP A 33 -0.27 6.22 -9.27
N GLY A 34 -0.21 5.98 -7.96
CA GLY A 34 0.89 6.44 -7.11
C GLY A 34 0.86 7.93 -6.73
N ASP A 35 -0.26 8.65 -6.90
CA ASP A 35 -0.37 10.05 -6.46
C ASP A 35 -0.34 10.21 -4.92
N VAL A 36 0.87 10.23 -4.36
CA VAL A 36 1.12 10.33 -2.92
C VAL A 36 0.58 11.63 -2.32
N ARG A 37 0.44 12.71 -3.10
CA ARG A 37 -0.10 14.00 -2.62
C ARG A 37 -1.60 13.91 -2.40
N LYS A 38 -2.35 13.28 -3.31
CA LYS A 38 -3.79 13.00 -3.11
C LYS A 38 -4.01 12.03 -1.96
N VAL A 39 -3.24 10.94 -1.91
CA VAL A 39 -3.37 9.94 -0.83
C VAL A 39 -2.96 10.51 0.53
N GLN A 40 -2.08 11.53 0.59
CA GLN A 40 -1.81 12.26 1.82
C GLN A 40 -3.05 12.97 2.37
N LYS A 41 -3.92 13.50 1.50
CA LYS A 41 -5.17 14.14 1.95
C LYS A 41 -6.15 13.14 2.53
N LEU A 42 -6.23 11.93 1.96
CA LEU A 42 -7.03 10.81 2.48
C LEU A 42 -6.47 10.29 3.81
N SER A 43 -5.17 9.96 3.83
CA SER A 43 -4.53 9.29 4.95
C SER A 43 -4.21 10.25 6.09
N ARG A 44 -4.10 11.56 5.85
CA ARG A 44 -3.77 12.59 6.84
C ARG A 44 -2.38 12.44 7.47
N HIS A 45 -1.46 11.74 6.81
CA HIS A 45 -0.07 11.67 7.29
C HIS A 45 0.61 13.03 7.18
N ARG A 46 1.25 13.46 8.27
CA ARG A 46 2.05 14.69 8.32
C ARG A 46 3.29 14.57 7.42
N ASN A 47 3.95 13.42 7.45
CA ASN A 47 5.16 13.15 6.69
C ASN A 47 4.83 12.30 5.45
N LEU A 48 5.23 12.78 4.27
CA LEU A 48 5.08 12.04 3.01
C LEU A 48 5.93 10.78 2.96
N ASN A 49 7.06 10.73 3.67
CA ASN A 49 7.91 9.55 3.71
C ASN A 49 7.17 8.31 4.22
N THR A 50 6.12 8.49 5.05
CA THR A 50 5.26 7.38 5.46
C THR A 50 4.48 6.79 4.29
N LEU A 51 4.05 7.60 3.33
CA LEU A 51 3.35 7.12 2.14
C LEU A 51 4.29 6.50 1.11
N MET A 52 5.52 7.00 1.00
CA MET A 52 6.53 6.41 0.11
C MET A 52 6.77 4.93 0.38
N ILE A 53 6.66 4.47 1.64
CA ILE A 53 6.77 3.04 1.98
C ILE A 53 5.66 2.21 1.31
N TYR A 54 4.42 2.72 1.26
CA TYR A 54 3.33 1.99 0.60
C TYR A 54 3.47 2.03 -0.91
N ASP A 55 3.94 3.16 -1.43
CA ASP A 55 4.14 3.37 -2.87
C ASP A 55 5.26 2.47 -3.40
N ASP A 56 6.41 2.42 -2.73
CA ASP A 56 7.52 1.52 -3.04
C ASP A 56 7.08 0.04 -3.03
N ASN A 57 6.29 -0.36 -2.04
CA ASN A 57 5.75 -1.73 -1.95
C ASN A 57 4.70 -2.07 -3.02
N ARG A 58 4.14 -1.07 -3.73
CA ARG A 58 3.19 -1.29 -4.84
C ARG A 58 3.95 -1.69 -6.11
N GLY A 59 5.16 -1.14 -6.26
CA GLY A 59 5.94 -1.18 -7.47
C GLY A 59 6.72 -2.46 -7.58
N ARG A 60 7.25 -2.70 -8.78
CA ARG A 60 8.28 -3.71 -9.00
C ARG A 60 9.59 -3.06 -9.42
N ASP A 61 9.77 -1.79 -9.04
CA ASP A 61 10.90 -0.96 -9.47
C ASP A 61 12.24 -1.64 -9.19
N GLN A 62 12.36 -2.34 -8.05
CA GLN A 62 13.56 -3.12 -7.73
C GLN A 62 13.78 -4.27 -8.71
N GLN A 63 12.74 -4.99 -9.10
CA GLN A 63 12.81 -6.05 -10.11
C GLN A 63 13.15 -5.46 -11.49
N ASP A 64 12.48 -4.38 -11.88
CA ASP A 64 12.66 -3.75 -13.19
C ASP A 64 14.09 -3.22 -13.35
N VAL A 65 14.65 -2.57 -12.32
CA VAL A 65 16.05 -2.13 -12.30
C VAL A 65 17.01 -3.33 -12.33
N THR A 66 16.68 -4.42 -11.63
CA THR A 66 17.51 -5.63 -11.65
C THR A 66 17.55 -6.24 -13.05
N GLN A 67 16.42 -6.34 -13.74
CA GLN A 67 16.33 -6.87 -15.11
C GLN A 67 17.04 -5.97 -16.12
N LEU A 68 16.93 -4.64 -15.94
CA LEU A 68 17.64 -3.67 -16.76
C LEU A 68 19.17 -3.87 -16.66
N LEU A 69 19.69 -4.05 -15.44
CA LEU A 69 21.12 -4.28 -15.20
C LEU A 69 21.59 -5.64 -15.72
N ASP A 70 20.77 -6.68 -15.57
CA ASP A 70 21.06 -8.03 -16.10
C ASP A 70 21.26 -7.99 -17.62
N GLY A 71 20.40 -7.27 -18.35
CA GLY A 71 20.50 -7.12 -19.81
C GLY A 71 21.63 -6.20 -20.31
N MET A 72 22.41 -5.58 -19.43
CA MET A 72 23.57 -4.76 -19.81
C MET A 72 24.87 -5.59 -19.96
N PHE A 73 24.87 -6.86 -19.53
CA PHE A 73 26.00 -7.78 -19.60
C PHE A 73 25.63 -9.08 -20.32
#